data_AF-A0A7X0H6R1-F1
#
_entry.id   AF-A0A7X0H6R1-F1
#
_cell.length_a   1.000
_cell.length_b   1.000
_cell.length_c   1.000
_cell.angle_alpha   90.00
_cell.angle_beta   90.00
_cell.angle_gamma   90.00
#
_symmetry.space_group_name_H-M   'P 1'
#
loop_
_entity.id
_entity.type
_entity.pdbx_description
1 polymer ?
#
loop_
_entity_poly.entity_id
_entity_poly.type
_entity_poly.pdbx_seq_one_letter_code
_entity_poly.pdbx_strand_id
1 'polypeptide(L)'
;MLIDDIKKRIIVAMKAKNTQERDILKVVLGDLQIQETRKGEALTDAESQQIIRKVIKGNNELLAAANDPAVAEKVGQENAILDSLLPQSLTPEQIVEALAPVADAVLAAGNDGQATGVAMKHLKSNGAEVQGQDVSAAVRQMRAG
;
A
#
# COMPACT_ATOMS: atom_id res chain seq x y z
N MET A 1 -15.19 -8.92 6.32
CA MET A 1 -13.75 -9.27 6.38
C MET A 1 -13.22 -9.19 4.96
N LEU A 2 -12.02 -8.63 4.80
CA LEU A 2 -11.39 -8.37 3.52
C LEU A 2 -11.25 -9.63 2.67
N ILE A 3 -10.94 -10.77 3.29
CA ILE A 3 -10.84 -12.08 2.62
C ILE A 3 -12.17 -12.47 1.94
N ASP A 4 -13.31 -12.20 2.56
CA ASP A 4 -14.61 -12.53 1.98
C ASP A 4 -14.95 -11.62 0.80
N ASP A 5 -14.55 -10.34 0.87
CA ASP A 5 -14.74 -9.39 -0.22
C ASP A 5 -13.85 -9.75 -1.42
N ILE A 6 -12.61 -10.19 -1.18
CA ILE A 6 -11.73 -10.76 -2.22
C ILE A 6 -12.39 -11.97 -2.90
N LYS A 7 -12.94 -12.93 -2.12
CA LYS A 7 -13.64 -14.10 -2.66
C LYS A 7 -14.83 -13.70 -3.54
N LYS A 8 -15.65 -12.75 -3.09
CA LYS A 8 -16.77 -12.22 -3.88
C LYS A 8 -16.29 -11.58 -5.18
N ARG A 9 -15.24 -10.77 -5.11
CA ARG A 9 -14.68 -10.05 -6.25
C ARG A 9 -14.07 -11.00 -7.29
N ILE A 10 -13.47 -12.11 -6.88
CA ILE A 10 -13.05 -13.19 -7.78
C ILE A 10 -14.24 -13.74 -8.58
N ILE A 11 -15.38 -13.99 -7.93
CA ILE A 11 -16.60 -14.49 -8.60
C ILE A 11 -17.10 -13.46 -9.62
N VAL A 12 -17.09 -12.18 -9.26
CA VAL A 12 -17.48 -11.09 -10.17
C VAL A 12 -16.54 -11.02 -11.37
N ALA A 13 -15.22 -11.05 -11.15
CA ALA A 13 -14.22 -11.04 -12.21
C ALA A 13 -14.35 -12.26 -13.14
N MET A 14 -14.66 -13.44 -12.60
CA MET A 14 -14.94 -14.63 -13.40
C MET A 14 -16.14 -14.45 -14.32
N LYS A 15 -17.25 -13.89 -13.81
CA LYS A 15 -18.47 -13.63 -14.61
C LYS A 15 -18.22 -12.58 -15.69
N ALA A 16 -17.43 -11.55 -15.37
CA ALA A 16 -17.02 -10.50 -16.30
C ALA A 16 -15.93 -10.93 -17.29
N LYS A 17 -15.40 -12.17 -17.17
CA LYS A 17 -14.21 -12.65 -17.90
C LYS A 17 -12.98 -11.74 -17.75
N ASN A 18 -12.90 -11.00 -16.64
CA ASN A 18 -11.72 -10.21 -16.28
C ASN A 18 -10.65 -11.16 -15.71
N THR A 19 -9.86 -11.77 -16.59
CA THR A 19 -8.84 -12.76 -16.21
C THR A 19 -7.75 -12.13 -15.35
N GLN A 20 -7.36 -10.90 -15.65
CA GLN A 20 -6.31 -10.18 -14.93
C GLN A 20 -6.68 -9.97 -13.46
N GLU A 21 -7.87 -9.40 -13.19
CA GLU A 21 -8.37 -9.22 -11.82
C GLU A 21 -8.61 -10.55 -11.11
N ARG A 22 -9.18 -11.54 -11.80
CA ARG A 22 -9.38 -12.88 -11.22
C ARG A 22 -8.05 -13.48 -10.76
N ASP A 23 -7.03 -13.43 -11.59
CA ASP A 23 -5.77 -14.14 -11.36
C ASP A 23 -4.97 -13.50 -10.23
N ILE A 24 -4.84 -12.17 -10.21
CA ILE A 24 -4.15 -11.48 -9.11
C ILE A 24 -4.88 -11.66 -7.76
N LEU A 25 -6.22 -11.60 -7.75
CA LEU A 25 -6.99 -11.80 -6.53
C LEU A 25 -6.87 -13.24 -6.00
N LYS A 26 -6.75 -14.23 -6.89
CA LYS A 26 -6.49 -15.63 -6.50
C LYS A 26 -5.10 -15.82 -5.89
N VAL A 27 -4.08 -15.16 -6.47
CA VAL A 27 -2.72 -15.18 -5.91
C VAL A 27 -2.74 -14.61 -4.49
N VAL A 28 -3.31 -13.43 -4.31
CA VAL A 28 -3.40 -12.80 -2.98
C VAL A 28 -4.22 -13.64 -2.01
N LEU A 29 -5.35 -14.22 -2.44
CA LEU A 29 -6.14 -15.11 -1.59
C LEU A 29 -5.33 -16.33 -1.13
N GLY A 30 -4.54 -16.93 -2.02
CA GLY A 30 -3.65 -18.04 -1.68
C GLY A 30 -2.60 -17.64 -0.63
N ASP A 31 -1.97 -16.48 -0.80
CA ASP A 31 -1.01 -15.95 0.17
C ASP A 31 -1.65 -15.72 1.54
N LEU A 32 -2.85 -15.13 1.58
CA LEU A 32 -3.60 -14.92 2.82
C LEU A 32 -3.90 -16.25 3.52
N GLN A 33 -4.36 -17.26 2.79
CA GLN A 33 -4.65 -18.60 3.34
C GLN A 33 -3.41 -19.31 3.88
N ILE A 34 -2.26 -19.16 3.22
CA ILE A 34 -0.98 -19.68 3.71
C ILE A 34 -0.62 -19.01 5.04
N GLN A 35 -0.85 -17.71 5.18
CA GLN A 35 -0.58 -16.98 6.42
C GLN A 35 -1.56 -17.37 7.54
N GLU A 36 -2.85 -17.54 7.26
CA GLU A 36 -3.83 -18.10 8.22
C GLU A 36 -3.37 -19.47 8.72
N THR A 37 -2.94 -20.34 7.81
CA THR A 37 -2.45 -21.68 8.15
C THR A 37 -1.21 -21.63 9.04
N ARG A 38 -0.26 -20.72 8.74
CA ARG A 38 0.96 -20.53 9.54
C ARG A 38 0.66 -19.94 10.92
N LYS A 39 -0.31 -19.04 10.99
CA LYS A 39 -0.73 -18.39 12.23
C LYS A 39 -1.56 -19.34 13.11
N GLY A 40 -2.30 -20.26 12.49
CA GLY A 40 -3.22 -21.18 13.16
C GLY A 40 -4.60 -20.56 13.46
N GLU A 41 -4.87 -19.35 12.96
CA GLU A 41 -6.14 -18.63 13.14
C GLU A 41 -6.44 -17.73 11.93
N ALA A 42 -7.67 -17.23 11.85
CA ALA A 42 -8.08 -16.31 10.79
C ALA A 42 -7.32 -14.98 10.89
N LEU A 43 -7.00 -14.39 9.73
CA LEU A 43 -6.39 -13.06 9.69
C LEU A 43 -7.45 -11.99 9.95
N THR A 44 -7.05 -10.97 10.69
CA THR A 44 -7.81 -9.72 10.78
C THR A 44 -7.73 -8.95 9.46
N ASP A 45 -8.64 -7.99 9.26
CA ASP A 45 -8.60 -7.11 8.09
C ASP A 45 -7.30 -6.32 8.02
N ALA A 46 -6.79 -5.84 9.16
CA ALA A 46 -5.52 -5.12 9.22
C ALA A 46 -4.33 -5.99 8.79
N GLU A 47 -4.26 -7.24 9.25
CA GLU A 47 -3.21 -8.17 8.83
C GLU A 47 -3.32 -8.52 7.35
N SER A 48 -4.55 -8.71 6.85
CA SER A 48 -4.81 -8.96 5.43
C SER A 48 -4.35 -7.78 4.57
N GLN A 49 -4.65 -6.54 4.98
CA GLN A 49 -4.19 -5.32 4.31
C GLN A 49 -2.67 -5.22 4.31
N GLN A 50 -1.99 -5.60 5.39
CA GLN A 50 -0.52 -5.59 5.44
C GLN A 50 0.09 -6.56 4.42
N ILE A 51 -0.52 -7.73 4.22
CA ILE A 51 -0.08 -8.70 3.21
C ILE A 51 -0.29 -8.13 1.80
N ILE A 52 -1.44 -7.52 1.52
CA ILE A 52 -1.70 -6.87 0.22
C ILE A 52 -0.69 -5.75 -0.05
N ARG A 53 -0.41 -4.88 0.93
CA ARG A 53 0.62 -3.83 0.82
C ARG A 53 2.00 -4.42 0.51
N LYS A 54 2.33 -5.57 1.08
CA LYS A 54 3.59 -6.27 0.79
C LYS A 54 3.67 -6.77 -0.66
N VAL A 55 2.57 -7.29 -1.20
CA VAL A 55 2.47 -7.70 -2.61
C VAL A 55 2.67 -6.49 -3.53
N ILE A 56 1.96 -5.38 -3.25
CA ILE A 56 2.10 -4.12 -4.02
C ILE A 56 3.55 -3.61 -4.00
N LYS A 57 4.22 -3.68 -2.84
CA LYS A 57 5.63 -3.32 -2.73
C LYS A 57 6.51 -4.19 -3.64
N GLY A 58 6.34 -5.51 -3.61
CA GLY A 58 7.08 -6.42 -4.49
C GLY A 58 6.81 -6.14 -5.97
N ASN A 59 5.58 -5.81 -6.32
CA ASN A 59 5.21 -5.39 -7.67
C ASN A 59 5.88 -4.06 -8.08
N ASN A 60 5.99 -3.08 -7.18
CA ASN A 60 6.71 -1.83 -7.45
C ASN A 60 8.21 -2.06 -7.65
N GLU A 61 8.82 -2.97 -6.89
CA GLU A 61 10.21 -3.38 -7.08
C GLU A 61 10.40 -4.07 -8.45
N LEU A 62 9.44 -4.92 -8.84
CA LEU A 62 9.42 -5.55 -10.15
C LEU A 62 9.25 -4.52 -11.28
N LEU A 63 8.36 -3.54 -11.12
CA LEU A 63 8.16 -2.44 -12.07
C LEU A 63 9.43 -1.63 -12.29
N ALA A 64 10.16 -1.30 -11.21
CA ALA A 64 11.40 -0.56 -11.29
C ALA A 64 12.51 -1.35 -12.03
N ALA A 65 12.46 -2.68 -11.99
CA ALA A 65 13.41 -3.56 -12.67
C ALA A 65 12.93 -4.05 -14.06
N ALA A 66 11.68 -3.78 -14.43
CA ALA A 66 11.09 -4.27 -15.67
C ALA A 66 11.64 -3.52 -16.89
N ASN A 67 12.19 -4.26 -17.85
CA ASN A 67 12.61 -3.72 -19.15
C ASN A 67 11.57 -3.95 -20.25
N ASP A 68 10.57 -4.80 -19.98
CA ASP A 68 9.49 -5.13 -20.91
C ASP A 68 8.24 -4.29 -20.59
N PRO A 69 7.77 -3.42 -21.52
CA PRO A 69 6.56 -2.62 -21.34
C PRO A 69 5.31 -3.44 -21.04
N ALA A 70 5.18 -4.65 -21.59
CA ALA A 70 4.01 -5.50 -21.35
C ALA A 70 3.97 -6.02 -19.92
N VAL A 71 5.14 -6.33 -19.34
CA VAL A 71 5.27 -6.66 -17.91
C VAL A 71 4.92 -5.45 -17.06
N ALA A 72 5.42 -4.27 -17.43
CA ALA A 72 5.14 -3.05 -16.69
C ALA A 72 3.65 -2.69 -16.67
N GLU A 73 2.98 -2.79 -17.82
CA GLU A 73 1.54 -2.55 -17.92
C GLU A 73 0.76 -3.56 -17.06
N LYS A 74 1.09 -4.86 -17.18
CA LYS A 74 0.42 -5.91 -16.42
C LYS A 74 0.53 -5.69 -14.91
N VAL A 75 1.74 -5.45 -14.41
CA VAL A 75 2.00 -5.28 -12.98
C VAL A 75 1.40 -3.96 -12.47
N GLY A 76 1.39 -2.90 -13.29
CA GLY A 76 0.69 -1.65 -12.97
C GLY A 76 -0.82 -1.84 -12.81
N GLN A 77 -1.45 -2.62 -13.69
CA GLN A 77 -2.87 -2.97 -13.57
C GLN A 77 -3.14 -3.82 -12.31
N GLU A 78 -2.26 -4.76 -11.99
CA GLU A 78 -2.36 -5.57 -10.74
C GLU A 78 -2.32 -4.68 -9.51
N ASN A 79 -1.38 -3.72 -9.45
CA ASN A 79 -1.31 -2.78 -8.34
C ASN A 79 -2.57 -1.94 -8.20
N ALA A 80 -3.13 -1.44 -9.30
CA ALA A 80 -4.40 -0.69 -9.25
C ALA A 80 -5.56 -1.52 -8.68
N ILE A 81 -5.64 -2.81 -9.03
CA ILE A 81 -6.63 -3.73 -8.49
C ILE A 81 -6.39 -3.93 -6.98
N LEU A 82 -5.15 -4.15 -6.56
CA LEU A 82 -4.79 -4.38 -5.16
C LEU A 82 -5.00 -3.13 -4.29
N ASP A 83 -4.63 -1.95 -4.78
CA ASP A 83 -4.86 -0.67 -4.10
C ASP A 83 -6.34 -0.41 -3.87
N SER A 84 -7.21 -0.82 -4.81
CA SER A 84 -8.67 -0.69 -4.63
C SER A 84 -9.26 -1.59 -3.52
N LEU A 85 -8.47 -2.51 -2.94
CA LEU A 85 -8.84 -3.31 -1.76
C LEU A 85 -8.38 -2.67 -0.45
N LEU A 86 -7.58 -1.61 -0.52
CA LEU A 86 -7.02 -0.93 0.65
C LEU A 86 -7.79 0.36 0.95
N PRO A 87 -7.81 0.81 2.21
CA PRO A 87 -8.25 2.16 2.53
C PRO A 87 -7.39 3.17 1.78
N GLN A 88 -8.01 4.24 1.26
CA GLN A 88 -7.28 5.28 0.54
C GLN A 88 -6.29 5.97 1.47
N SER A 89 -5.00 5.86 1.16
CA SER A 89 -3.94 6.57 1.85
C SER A 89 -3.66 7.92 1.18
N LEU A 90 -3.19 8.89 1.97
CA LEU A 90 -2.76 10.19 1.43
C LEU A 90 -1.58 10.04 0.47
N THR A 91 -1.57 10.83 -0.61
CA THR A 91 -0.43 10.93 -1.52
C THR A 91 0.72 11.73 -0.88
N PRO A 92 1.97 11.64 -1.40
CA PRO A 92 3.08 12.46 -0.90
C PRO A 92 2.73 13.96 -0.82
N GLU A 93 2.04 14.51 -1.81
CA GLU A 93 1.65 15.92 -1.85
C GLU A 93 0.64 16.26 -0.75
N GLN A 94 -0.38 15.41 -0.58
CA GLN A 94 -1.37 15.56 0.49
C GLN A 94 -0.72 15.40 1.88
N ILE A 95 0.31 14.56 1.99
CA ILE A 95 1.09 14.41 3.22
C ILE A 95 1.87 15.69 3.52
N VAL A 96 2.51 16.31 2.52
CA VAL A 96 3.20 17.61 2.73
C VAL A 96 2.22 18.66 3.26
N GLU A 97 1.02 18.77 2.67
CA GLU A 97 -0.02 19.68 3.16
C GLU A 97 -0.45 19.35 4.59
N ALA A 98 -0.69 18.06 4.89
CA ALA A 98 -1.08 17.61 6.22
C ALA A 98 0.02 17.80 7.29
N LEU A 99 1.28 17.90 6.87
CA LEU A 99 2.44 18.15 7.75
C LEU A 99 2.72 19.63 7.97
N ALA A 100 2.04 20.55 7.28
CA ALA A 100 2.23 22.00 7.45
C ALA A 100 2.21 22.47 8.94
N PRO A 101 1.32 21.96 9.82
CA PRO A 101 1.31 22.35 11.24
C PRO A 101 2.55 21.93 12.04
N VAL A 102 3.31 20.96 11.54
CA VAL A 102 4.52 20.40 12.18
C VAL A 102 5.76 20.54 11.31
N ALA A 103 5.71 21.39 10.27
CA ALA A 103 6.78 21.54 9.29
C ALA A 103 8.12 21.89 9.94
N ASP A 104 8.13 22.84 10.88
CA ASP A 104 9.33 23.22 11.62
C ASP A 104 9.97 22.05 12.36
N ALA A 105 9.16 21.17 12.96
CA ALA A 105 9.64 20.00 13.68
C ALA A 105 10.20 18.92 12.73
N VAL A 106 9.60 18.77 11.54
CA VAL A 106 10.07 17.86 10.49
C VAL A 106 11.40 18.35 9.89
N LEU A 107 11.55 19.66 9.69
CA LEU A 107 12.78 20.29 9.17
C LEU A 107 13.91 20.28 10.22
N ALA A 108 13.60 20.57 11.48
CA ALA A 108 14.58 20.60 12.58
C ALA A 108 15.12 19.22 13.00
N ALA A 109 14.50 18.13 12.55
CA ALA A 109 14.95 16.78 12.86
C ALA A 109 16.37 16.51 12.30
N GLY A 110 17.17 15.75 13.05
CA GLY A 110 18.59 15.55 12.75
C GLY A 110 18.86 14.69 11.51
N ASN A 111 17.90 13.88 11.07
CA ASN A 111 17.97 13.10 9.83
C ASN A 111 16.57 12.75 9.32
N ASP A 112 16.51 12.24 8.09
CA ASP A 112 15.24 11.86 7.43
C ASP A 112 14.45 10.80 8.23
N GLY A 113 15.13 9.86 8.89
CA GLY A 113 14.45 8.84 9.71
C GLY A 113 13.72 9.45 10.90
N GLN A 114 14.35 10.41 11.59
CA GLN A 114 13.73 11.16 12.68
C GLN A 114 12.58 12.04 12.16
N ALA A 115 12.78 12.71 11.02
CA ALA A 115 11.76 13.53 10.39
C ALA A 115 10.51 12.72 9.99
N THR A 116 10.71 11.54 9.39
CA THR A 116 9.63 10.58 9.11
C THR A 116 8.93 10.11 10.39
N GLY A 117 9.67 9.91 11.48
CA GLY A 117 9.09 9.58 12.79
C GLY A 117 8.17 10.68 13.33
N VAL A 118 8.58 11.94 13.24
CA VAL A 118 7.77 13.11 13.61
C VAL A 118 6.52 13.19 12.73
N ALA A 119 6.70 13.07 11.41
CA ALA A 119 5.62 13.11 10.44
C ALA A 119 4.58 12.01 10.67
N MET A 120 5.02 10.75 10.80
CA MET A 120 4.12 9.62 11.07
C MET A 120 3.35 9.78 12.37
N LYS A 121 4.00 10.30 13.42
CA LYS A 121 3.32 10.52 14.71
C LYS A 121 2.16 11.51 14.56
N HIS A 122 2.37 12.60 13.83
CA HIS A 122 1.33 13.62 13.59
C HIS A 122 0.20 13.08 12.70
N LEU A 123 0.54 12.41 11.60
CA LEU A 123 -0.45 11.84 10.67
C LEU A 123 -1.32 10.79 11.36
N LYS A 124 -0.69 9.90 12.15
CA LYS A 124 -1.40 8.88 12.92
C LYS A 124 -2.29 9.49 14.00
N SER A 125 -1.87 10.57 14.68
CA SER A 125 -2.73 11.24 15.67
C SER A 125 -3.96 11.89 15.06
N ASN A 126 -3.89 12.28 13.78
CA ASN A 126 -5.00 12.86 13.03
C ASN A 126 -5.88 11.79 12.34
N GLY A 127 -5.58 10.49 12.54
CA GLY A 127 -6.31 9.40 11.91
C GLY A 127 -6.10 9.30 10.40
N ALA A 128 -5.04 9.92 9.86
CA ALA A 128 -4.74 9.83 8.44
C ALA A 128 -4.23 8.44 8.09
N GLU A 129 -4.81 7.83 7.05
CA GLU A 129 -4.26 6.63 6.44
C GLU A 129 -3.07 7.03 5.57
N VAL A 130 -1.89 6.47 5.86
CA VAL A 130 -0.64 6.84 5.18
C VAL A 130 0.24 5.63 4.96
N GLN A 131 1.02 5.63 3.88
CA GLN A 131 2.05 4.63 3.63
C GLN A 131 3.41 5.19 4.02
N GLY A 132 4.25 4.38 4.66
CA GLY A 132 5.55 4.87 5.14
C GLY A 132 6.50 5.33 4.03
N GLN A 133 6.38 4.77 2.83
CA GLN A 133 7.13 5.23 1.66
C GLN A 133 6.71 6.64 1.24
N ASP A 134 5.41 6.93 1.26
CA ASP A 134 4.86 8.23 0.85
C ASP A 134 5.18 9.30 1.90
N VAL A 135 5.13 8.94 3.19
CA VAL A 135 5.60 9.82 4.27
C VAL A 135 7.09 10.13 4.10
N SER A 136 7.90 9.12 3.79
CA SER A 136 9.34 9.32 3.59
C SER A 136 9.63 10.18 2.36
N ALA A 137 8.89 10.00 1.27
CA ALA A 137 9.00 10.80 0.06
C ALA A 137 8.61 12.26 0.34
N ALA A 138 7.49 12.50 1.01
CA ALA A 138 7.03 13.83 1.42
C ALA A 138 8.05 14.54 2.33
N VAL A 139 8.58 13.82 3.33
CA VAL A 139 9.61 14.36 4.23
C VAL A 139 10.89 14.75 3.47
N ARG A 140 11.34 13.91 2.54
CA ARG A 140 12.49 14.25 1.69
C ARG A 140 12.24 15.47 0.83
N GLN A 141 11.05 15.58 0.25
CA GLN A 141 10.64 16.75 -0.53
C GLN A 141 10.64 18.02 0.33
N MET A 142 10.09 17.97 1.54
CA MET A 142 10.08 19.12 2.46
C MET A 142 11.50 19.57 2.86
N ARG A 143 12.42 18.62 3.07
CA ARG A 143 13.79 18.89 3.55
C ARG A 143 14.81 19.19 2.44
N ALA A 144 14.44 18.95 1.17
CA ALA A 144 15.30 19.22 0.02
C ALA A 144 15.16 20.65 -0.53
N GLY A 145 14.16 21.41 -0.06
CA GLY A 145 14.01 22.84 -0.32
C GLY A 145 14.86 23.68 0.62
#